data_AF-A0A0P9FKT0-F1
#
_entry.id   AF-A0A0P9FKT0-F1
#
_cell.length_a   1.000
_cell.length_b   1.000
_cell.length_c   1.000
_cell.angle_alpha   90.00
_cell.angle_beta   90.00
_cell.angle_gamma   90.00
#
_symmetry.space_group_name_H-M   'P 1'
#
loop_
_entity.id
_entity.type
_entity.pdbx_description
1 polymer ?
#
loop_
_entity_poly.entity_id
_entity_poly.type
_entity_poly.pdbx_seq_one_letter_code
_entity_poly.pdbx_strand_id
1 'polypeptide(L)' 'MNQTIHRFKAEFFKALSHPMRIIILNELRGGEKSVNELQAVLGIDQSSVSRQLAVLRTRNIVEDR' A
#
# COMPACT_ATOMS: atom_id res chain seq x y z
N MET A 1 27.22 -3.61 -12.18
CA MET A 1 26.99 -4.27 -10.87
C MET A 1 26.11 -3.47 -9.89
N ASN A 2 25.19 -2.61 -10.37
CA ASN A 2 24.20 -1.91 -9.52
C ASN A 2 22.75 -2.06 -10.04
N GLN A 3 22.53 -2.84 -11.11
CA GLN A 3 21.20 -2.97 -11.73
C GLN A 3 20.16 -3.57 -10.77
N THR A 4 20.59 -4.44 -9.85
CA THR A 4 19.70 -5.08 -8.87
C THR A 4 19.11 -4.05 -7.90
N ILE A 5 19.91 -3.14 -7.35
CA ILE A 5 19.41 -2.12 -6.41
C ILE A 5 18.58 -1.05 -7.11
N HIS A 6 18.94 -0.66 -8.35
CA HIS A 6 18.12 0.27 -9.13
C HIS A 6 16.77 -0.32 -9.49
N ARG A 7 16.72 -1.60 -9.89
CA ARG A 7 15.47 -2.31 -10.17
C ARG A 7 14.60 -2.44 -8.93
N PHE A 8 15.20 -2.80 -7.78
CA PHE A 8 14.48 -2.83 -6.51
C PHE A 8 13.85 -1.46 -6.18
N LYS A 9 14.65 -0.38 -6.25
CA LYS A 9 14.16 0.99 -6.01
C LYS A 9 13.02 1.36 -6.95
N ALA A 10 13.14 1.08 -8.25
CA ALA A 10 12.09 1.37 -9.23
C ALA A 10 10.79 0.66 -8.89
N GLU A 11 10.86 -0.63 -8.55
CA GLU A 11 9.69 -1.43 -8.18
C GLU A 11 9.07 -0.98 -6.85
N PHE A 12 9.90 -0.59 -5.88
CA PHE A 12 9.44 -0.01 -4.62
C PHE A 12 8.72 1.33 -4.84
N PHE A 13 9.32 2.25 -5.60
CA PHE A 13 8.69 3.54 -5.90
C PHE A 13 7.42 3.38 -6.75
N LYS A 14 7.38 2.42 -7.68
CA LYS A 14 6.16 2.07 -8.42
C LYS A 14 5.04 1.58 -7.49
N ALA A 15 5.39 0.83 -6.45
CA ALA A 15 4.43 0.46 -5.41
C ALA A 15 3.97 1.68 -4.59
N LEU A 16 4.76 2.74 -4.46
CA LEU A 16 4.36 3.95 -3.74
C LEU A 16 3.67 5.01 -4.62
N SER A 17 3.81 4.96 -5.95
CA SER A 17 3.41 6.03 -6.86
C SER A 17 1.89 6.15 -7.12
N HIS A 18 1.03 5.61 -6.25
CA HIS A 18 -0.42 5.67 -6.41
C HIS A 18 -1.06 6.38 -5.22
N PRO A 19 -1.93 7.39 -5.44
CA PRO A 19 -2.43 8.25 -4.37
C PRO A 19 -3.11 7.47 -3.25
N MET A 20 -3.95 6.50 -3.61
CA MET A 20 -4.66 5.67 -2.63
C MET A 20 -3.72 4.85 -1.73
N ARG A 21 -2.57 4.40 -2.26
CA ARG A 21 -1.59 3.66 -1.45
C ARG A 21 -0.85 4.57 -0.48
N ILE A 22 -0.56 5.82 -0.88
CA ILE A 22 0.00 6.82 0.04
C ILE A 22 -0.98 7.14 1.17
N ILE A 23 -2.27 7.29 0.86
CA ILE A 23 -3.31 7.51 1.88
C ILE A 23 -3.37 6.31 2.84
N ILE A 24 -3.46 5.08 2.32
CA ILE A 24 -3.44 3.86 3.15
C ILE A 24 -2.22 3.84 4.09
N LEU A 25 -1.02 4.13 3.59
CA LEU A 25 0.19 4.13 4.41
C LEU A 25 0.20 5.23 5.47
N ASN A 26 -0.39 6.39 5.18
CA ASN A 26 -0.56 7.45 6.18
C ASN A 26 -1.55 7.04 7.27
N GLU A 27 -2.67 6.41 6.90
CA GLU A 27 -3.65 5.91 7.85
C GLU A 27 -3.07 4.82 8.76
N LEU A 28 -2.32 3.87 8.20
CA LEU A 28 -1.69 2.77 8.94
C LEU A 28 -0.50 3.24 9.80
N ARG A 29 0.10 4.40 9.49
CA ARG A 29 1.13 5.02 10.35
C ARG A 29 0.58 5.39 11.72
N GLY A 30 -0.71 5.71 11.81
CA GLY A 30 -1.39 6.03 13.06
C GLY A 30 -1.76 4.81 13.90
N GLY A 31 -1.63 3.60 13.35
CA GLY A 31 -2.00 2.34 14.00
C GLY A 31 -2.63 1.35 13.03
N GLU A 32 -2.84 0.14 13.53
CA GLU A 32 -3.53 -0.93 12.80
C GLU A 32 -4.98 -0.51 12.44
N LYS A 33 -5.41 -0.78 11.21
CA LYS A 33 -6.77 -0.51 10.73
C LYS A 33 -7.30 -1.67 9.91
N SER A 34 -8.58 -1.95 10.09
CA SER A 34 -9.33 -2.88 9.26
C SER A 34 -9.58 -2.32 7.85
N VAL A 35 -9.88 -3.22 6.92
CA VAL A 35 -10.26 -2.85 5.54
C VAL A 35 -11.49 -1.93 5.53
N ASN A 36 -12.43 -2.12 6.45
CA ASN A 36 -13.65 -1.31 6.54
C ASN A 36 -13.35 0.12 7.03
N GLU A 37 -12.42 0.29 7.97
CA GLU A 37 -11.99 1.62 8.41
C GLU A 37 -11.26 2.37 7.28
N LEU A 38 -10.39 1.68 6.54
CA LEU A 38 -9.73 2.25 5.37
C LEU A 38 -10.75 2.60 4.28
N GLN A 39 -11.75 1.76 4.06
CA GLN A 39 -12.85 2.02 3.12
C GLN A 39 -13.59 3.31 3.47
N ALA A 40 -13.93 3.50 4.75
CA ALA A 40 -14.63 4.68 5.23
C ALA A 40 -13.81 5.96 5.02
N VAL A 41 -12.50 5.92 5.24
CA VAL A 41 -11.60 7.07 5.03
C VAL A 41 -11.39 7.37 3.55
N LEU A 42 -11.22 6.34 2.71
CA LEU A 42 -10.91 6.49 1.29
C LEU A 42 -12.15 6.81 0.44
N GLY A 43 -13.35 6.52 0.93
CA GLY A 43 -14.60 6.75 0.18
C GLY A 43 -14.74 5.87 -1.07
N ILE A 44 -14.12 4.70 -1.07
CA ILE A 44 -14.13 3.74 -2.20
C ILE A 44 -14.78 2.42 -1.78
N ASP A 45 -14.97 1.51 -2.73
CA ASP A 45 -15.45 0.17 -2.42
C ASP A 45 -14.37 -0.72 -1.78
N GLN A 46 -14.81 -1.70 -0.99
CA GLN A 46 -13.93 -2.63 -0.27
C GLN A 46 -13.00 -3.45 -1.19
N SER A 47 -13.44 -3.76 -2.41
CA SER A 47 -12.63 -4.51 -3.39
C SER A 47 -11.46 -3.66 -3.89
N SER A 48 -11.68 -2.36 -4.08
CA SER A 48 -10.64 -1.41 -4.41
C SER A 48 -9.63 -1.26 -3.27
N VAL A 49 -10.07 -1.15 -2.01
CA VAL A 49 -9.16 -1.12 -0.85
C VAL A 49 -8.30 -2.40 -0.81
N SER A 50 -8.95 -3.56 -0.89
CA SER A 50 -8.31 -4.88 -0.83
C SER A 50 -7.26 -5.05 -1.93
N ARG A 51 -7.55 -4.59 -3.16
CA ARG A 51 -6.62 -4.63 -4.28
C ARG A 51 -5.38 -3.76 -4.03
N GLN A 52 -5.55 -2.55 -3.48
CA GLN A 52 -4.41 -1.70 -3.16
C GLN A 52 -3.56 -2.29 -2.02
N LEU A 53 -4.19 -2.85 -0.98
CA LEU A 53 -3.49 -3.58 0.09
C LEU A 53 -2.75 -4.81 -0.43
N ALA A 54 -3.32 -5.57 -1.36
CA ALA A 54 -2.63 -6.70 -1.99
C ALA A 54 -1.34 -6.25 -2.69
N VAL A 55 -1.37 -5.15 -3.45
CA VAL A 55 -0.16 -4.60 -4.10
C VAL A 55 0.91 -4.21 -3.06
N LEU A 56 0.52 -3.60 -1.94
CA LEU A 56 1.43 -3.24 -0.86
C LEU A 56 2.01 -4.47 -0.16
N ARG A 57 1.20 -5.49 0.10
CA ARG A 57 1.62 -6.77 0.72
C ARG A 57 2.57 -7.55 -0.17
N THR A 58 2.30 -7.67 -1.48
CA THR A 58 3.21 -8.34 -2.43
C THR A 58 4.61 -7.70 -2.47
N ARG A 59 4.74 -6.45 -2.01
CA ARG A 59 6.00 -5.72 -1.93
C ARG A 59 6.56 -5.63 -0.50
N ASN A 60 5.96 -6.34 0.45
CA ASN A 60 6.33 -6.34 1.88
C ASN A 60 6.36 -4.92 2.48
N ILE A 61 5.44 -4.05 2.06
CA ILE A 61 5.33 -2.68 2.59
C ILE A 61 4.37 -2.62 3.79
N VAL A 62 3.38 -3.52 3.80
CA VAL A 62 2.41 -3.68 4.89
C VAL A 62 2.25 -5.17 5.17
N GLU A 63 1.81 -5.50 6.38
CA GLU A 63 1.54 -6.85 6.85
C GLU A 63 0.07 -6.96 7.27
N ASP A 64 -0.49 -8.16 7.21
CA ASP A 64 -1.79 -8.48 7.81
C ASP A 64 -1.63 -8.99 9.24
N ARG A 65 -2.71 -8.85 10.01
CA ARG A 65 -2.85 -9.33 11.37
C ARG A 65 -4.18 -10.05 11.55
#